data_AF-A0A6J4R0Z4-F1
#
_entry.id   AF-A0A6J4R0Z4-F1
#
_cell.length_a   1.000
_cell.length_b   1.000
_cell.length_c   1.000
_cell.angle_alpha   90.00
_cell.angle_beta   90.00
_cell.angle_gamma   90.00
#
_symmetry.space_group_name_H-M   'P 1'
#
loop_
_entity.id
_entity.type
_entity.pdbx_description
1 polymer ?
#
loop_
_entity_poly.entity_id
_entity_poly.type
_entity_poly.pdbx_seq_one_letter_code
_entity_poly.pdbx_strand_id
1 'polypeptide(L)'
;MPRTCSICSHEHRDAMEDAFIAGMPKRRIASQHGVSERAVRYHMREHLPALLALARDAERAARADTLLDRMEGLQSRTLAILEATEETHDHRSALAAIQLNAEWRELRGVIVTALEPHPAARDSVLRALEGGT
;
A
#
# COMPACT_ATOMS: atom_id res chain seq x y z
N MET A 1 23.50 -8.12 -29.71
CA MET A 1 22.84 -8.85 -28.61
C MET A 1 22.89 -7.98 -27.37
N PRO A 2 21.78 -7.74 -26.66
CA PRO A 2 21.82 -7.00 -25.40
C PRO A 2 22.72 -7.75 -24.42
N ARG A 3 23.68 -7.06 -23.82
CA ARG A 3 24.58 -7.66 -22.82
C ARG A 3 23.75 -7.99 -21.58
N THR A 4 23.76 -9.25 -21.16
CA THR A 4 23.22 -9.65 -19.86
C THR A 4 23.94 -8.87 -18.77
N CYS A 5 23.18 -8.18 -17.91
CA CYS A 5 23.74 -7.46 -16.79
C CYS A 5 24.30 -8.45 -15.76
N SER A 6 25.61 -8.39 -15.50
CA SER A 6 26.26 -9.28 -14.53
C SER A 6 25.86 -8.99 -13.08
N ILE A 7 25.36 -7.77 -12.78
CA ILE A 7 24.91 -7.42 -11.43
C ILE A 7 23.54 -8.03 -11.12
N CYS A 8 22.65 -8.17 -12.12
CA CYS A 8 21.34 -8.79 -11.91
C CYS A 8 21.43 -10.24 -11.38
N SER A 9 22.51 -10.94 -11.71
CA SER A 9 22.78 -12.33 -11.29
C SER A 9 23.85 -12.45 -10.20
N HIS A 10 24.31 -11.31 -9.67
CA HIS A 10 25.34 -11.29 -8.64
C HIS A 10 24.73 -11.64 -7.27
N GLU A 11 25.41 -12.47 -6.48
CA GLU A 11 24.93 -12.87 -5.14
C GLU A 11 24.70 -11.68 -4.21
N HIS A 12 25.53 -10.65 -4.34
CA HIS A 12 25.43 -9.39 -3.59
C HIS A 12 24.67 -8.28 -4.33
N ARG A 13 23.75 -8.61 -5.26
CA ARG A 13 22.94 -7.61 -5.98
C ARG A 13 22.25 -6.66 -5.01
N ASP A 14 21.51 -7.20 -4.06
CA ASP A 14 20.67 -6.42 -3.14
C ASP A 14 21.54 -5.48 -2.28
N ALA A 15 22.68 -5.98 -1.76
CA ALA A 15 23.63 -5.16 -1.02
C ALA A 15 24.19 -3.98 -1.83
N MET A 16 24.45 -4.18 -3.13
CA MET A 16 24.89 -3.10 -4.02
C MET A 16 23.78 -2.08 -4.30
N GLU A 17 22.54 -2.54 -4.47
CA GLU A 17 21.37 -1.68 -4.66
C GLU A 17 21.09 -0.85 -3.40
N ASP A 18 21.09 -1.48 -2.23
CA ASP A 18 20.92 -0.83 -0.93
C ASP A 18 22.00 0.21 -0.67
N ALA A 19 23.27 -0.13 -0.93
CA ALA A 19 24.37 0.83 -0.79
C ALA A 19 24.19 2.03 -1.73
N PHE A 20 23.71 1.81 -2.95
CA PHE A 20 23.43 2.91 -3.88
C PHE A 20 22.25 3.77 -3.41
N ILE A 21 21.18 3.16 -2.92
CA ILE A 21 20.00 3.86 -2.36
C ILE A 21 20.40 4.68 -1.12
N ALA A 22 21.29 4.15 -0.29
CA ALA A 22 21.89 4.84 0.85
C ALA A 22 22.86 5.99 0.46
N GLY A 23 23.03 6.26 -0.84
CA GLY A 23 23.83 7.36 -1.35
C GLY A 23 25.31 7.04 -1.55
N MET A 24 25.73 5.77 -1.44
CA MET A 24 27.12 5.41 -1.64
C MET A 24 27.57 5.65 -3.10
N PRO A 25 28.74 6.25 -3.34
CA PRO A 25 29.26 6.43 -4.69
C PRO A 25 29.47 5.10 -5.41
N LYS A 26 29.04 5.01 -6.68
CA LYS A 26 29.11 3.79 -7.50
C LYS A 26 30.51 3.18 -7.60
N ARG A 27 31.56 4.03 -7.56
CA ARG A 27 32.96 3.59 -7.52
C ARG A 27 33.28 2.79 -6.26
N ARG A 28 32.79 3.24 -5.11
CA ARG A 28 33.02 2.58 -3.82
C ARG A 28 32.28 1.25 -3.74
N ILE A 29 31.03 1.22 -4.19
CA ILE A 29 30.24 -0.02 -4.32
C ILE A 29 30.98 -1.02 -5.23
N ALA A 30 31.45 -0.56 -6.39
CA ALA A 30 32.20 -1.40 -7.32
C ALA A 30 33.46 -2.00 -6.69
N SER A 31 34.26 -1.19 -5.98
CA SER A 31 35.45 -1.66 -5.26
C SER A 31 35.12 -2.64 -4.14
N GLN A 32 34.06 -2.42 -3.37
CA GLN A 32 33.67 -3.30 -2.25
C GLN A 32 33.22 -4.69 -2.71
N HIS A 33 32.61 -4.78 -3.89
CA HIS A 33 32.04 -6.02 -4.41
C HIS A 33 32.84 -6.62 -5.56
N GLY A 34 34.04 -6.09 -5.87
CA GLY A 34 34.91 -6.64 -6.92
C GLY A 34 34.34 -6.55 -8.34
N VAL A 35 33.41 -5.63 -8.60
CA VAL A 35 32.78 -5.43 -9.92
C VAL A 35 33.25 -4.12 -10.56
N SER A 36 32.97 -3.94 -11.85
CA SER A 36 33.30 -2.66 -12.51
C SER A 36 32.29 -1.56 -12.17
N GLU A 37 32.76 -0.33 -11.97
CA GLU A 37 31.88 0.85 -11.80
C GLU A 37 30.90 0.99 -12.97
N ARG A 38 31.33 0.62 -14.19
CA ARG A 38 30.47 0.63 -15.38
C ARG A 38 29.30 -0.33 -15.25
N ALA A 39 29.52 -1.54 -14.70
CA ALA A 39 28.46 -2.50 -14.45
C ALA A 39 27.48 -1.93 -13.41
N VAL A 40 27.97 -1.37 -12.30
CA VAL A 40 27.12 -0.75 -11.26
C VAL A 40 26.30 0.38 -11.87
N ARG A 41 26.92 1.26 -12.64
CA ARG A 41 26.22 2.37 -13.30
C ARG A 41 25.14 1.90 -14.26
N TYR A 42 25.44 0.88 -15.06
CA TYR A 42 24.47 0.31 -16.01
C TYR A 42 23.28 -0.31 -15.25
N HIS A 43 23.55 -1.17 -14.27
CA HIS A 43 22.52 -1.82 -13.46
C HIS A 43 21.57 -0.82 -12.78
N MET A 44 22.13 0.15 -12.07
CA MET A 44 21.36 1.15 -11.33
C MET A 44 20.55 2.09 -12.24
N ARG A 45 20.92 2.20 -13.53
CA ARG A 45 20.22 3.06 -14.48
C ARG A 45 19.15 2.31 -15.27
N GLU A 46 19.46 1.10 -15.72
CA GLU A 46 18.60 0.36 -16.65
C GLU A 46 17.62 -0.60 -15.95
N HIS A 47 17.92 -1.05 -14.72
CA HIS A 47 17.14 -2.10 -14.06
C HIS A 47 16.52 -1.64 -12.75
N LEU A 48 17.30 -0.96 -11.90
CA LEU A 48 16.83 -0.56 -10.58
C LEU A 48 15.55 0.32 -10.60
N PRO A 49 15.41 1.33 -11.47
CA PRO A 49 14.21 2.17 -11.46
C PRO A 49 12.92 1.39 -11.76
N ALA A 50 12.97 0.45 -12.71
CA ALA A 50 11.84 -0.39 -13.05
C ALA A 50 11.48 -1.35 -11.91
N LEU A 51 12.49 -1.92 -11.25
CA LEU A 51 12.29 -2.78 -10.07
C LEU A 51 11.64 -2.01 -8.92
N LEU A 52 12.12 -0.79 -8.64
CA LEU A 52 11.55 0.07 -7.58
C LEU A 52 10.11 0.49 -7.90
N ALA A 53 9.80 0.78 -9.16
CA ALA A 53 8.43 1.07 -9.58
C ALA A 53 7.50 -0.13 -9.34
N LEU A 54 7.93 -1.33 -9.77
CA LEU A 54 7.18 -2.56 -9.53
C LEU A 54 6.95 -2.84 -8.04
N ALA A 55 7.98 -2.65 -7.21
CA ALA A 55 7.87 -2.80 -5.77
C ALA A 55 6.87 -1.80 -5.16
N ARG A 56 6.85 -0.56 -5.66
CA ARG A 56 5.88 0.45 -5.22
C ARG A 56 4.45 0.11 -5.62
N ASP A 57 4.24 -0.45 -6.80
CA ASP A 57 2.91 -0.89 -7.24
C ASP A 57 2.42 -2.10 -6.43
N ALA A 58 3.32 -3.05 -6.12
CA ALA A 58 3.00 -4.17 -5.23
C ALA A 58 2.62 -3.70 -3.81
N GLU A 59 3.37 -2.75 -3.25
CA GLU A 59 3.06 -2.14 -1.94
C GLU A 59 1.70 -1.43 -1.95
N ARG A 60 1.38 -0.69 -3.02
CA ARG A 60 0.07 -0.03 -3.17
C ARG A 60 -1.07 -1.05 -3.22
N ALA A 61 -0.90 -2.15 -3.96
CA ALA A 61 -1.89 -3.22 -4.05
C ALA A 61 -2.11 -3.89 -2.68
N ALA A 62 -1.03 -4.30 -2.00
CA ALA A 62 -1.11 -4.89 -0.66
C ALA A 62 -1.81 -3.95 0.35
N ARG A 63 -1.53 -2.65 0.28
CA ARG A 63 -2.23 -1.66 1.11
C ARG A 63 -3.72 -1.54 0.77
N ALA A 64 -4.10 -1.69 -0.49
CA ALA A 64 -5.51 -1.71 -0.88
C ALA A 64 -6.22 -2.99 -0.36
N ASP A 65 -5.55 -4.14 -0.42
CA ASP A 65 -6.09 -5.42 0.08
C ASP A 65 -6.35 -5.35 1.60
N THR A 66 -5.39 -4.83 2.38
CA THR A 66 -5.58 -4.65 3.83
C THR A 66 -6.73 -3.71 4.20
N LEU A 67 -7.02 -2.71 3.35
CA LEU A 67 -8.19 -1.85 3.52
C LEU A 67 -9.49 -2.64 3.25
N LEU A 68 -9.51 -3.47 2.21
CA LEU A 68 -10.65 -4.30 1.86
C LEU A 68 -10.96 -5.33 2.96
N ASP A 69 -9.95 -6.03 3.48
CA ASP A 69 -10.12 -6.99 4.58
C ASP A 69 -10.76 -6.33 5.81
N ARG A 70 -10.36 -5.09 6.11
CA ARG A 70 -10.94 -4.31 7.21
C ARG A 70 -12.40 -3.94 6.95
N MET A 71 -12.75 -3.60 5.71
CA MET A 71 -14.14 -3.33 5.30
C MET A 71 -15.02 -4.58 5.47
N GLU A 72 -14.55 -5.73 5.01
CA GLU A 72 -15.28 -7.01 5.13
C GLU A 72 -15.45 -7.41 6.59
N GLY A 73 -14.41 -7.25 7.41
CA GLY A 73 -14.48 -7.51 8.85
C GLY A 73 -15.48 -6.60 9.59
N LEU A 74 -15.60 -5.33 9.18
CA LEU A 74 -16.62 -4.42 9.72
C LEU A 74 -18.02 -4.83 9.25
N GLN A 75 -18.20 -5.16 7.98
CA GLN A 75 -19.48 -5.62 7.44
C GLN A 75 -19.96 -6.88 8.16
N SER A 76 -19.09 -7.88 8.35
CA SER A 76 -19.41 -9.13 9.04
C SER A 76 -19.89 -8.87 10.48
N ARG A 77 -19.20 -8.00 11.23
CA ARG A 77 -19.63 -7.63 12.59
C ARG A 77 -20.94 -6.85 12.62
N THR A 78 -21.15 -5.94 11.67
CA THR A 78 -22.42 -5.23 11.53
C THR A 78 -23.57 -6.20 11.28
N LEU A 79 -23.40 -7.18 10.38
CA LEU A 79 -24.41 -8.21 10.11
C LEU A 79 -24.70 -9.07 11.35
N ALA A 80 -23.67 -9.48 12.09
CA ALA A 80 -23.84 -10.25 13.32
C ALA A 80 -24.61 -9.47 14.41
N ILE A 81 -24.38 -8.16 14.53
CA ILE A 81 -25.14 -7.30 15.44
C ILE A 81 -26.60 -7.21 14.99
N LEU A 82 -26.85 -7.05 13.69
CA LEU A 82 -28.22 -6.99 13.15
C LEU A 82 -28.97 -8.29 13.46
N GLU A 83 -28.40 -9.44 13.12
CA GLU A 83 -28.96 -10.77 13.41
C GLU A 83 -29.26 -10.96 14.90
N ALA A 84 -28.33 -10.60 15.78
CA ALA A 84 -28.53 -10.68 17.23
C ALA A 84 -29.63 -9.73 17.77
N THR A 85 -30.00 -8.71 17.01
CA THR A 85 -31.04 -7.74 17.39
C THR A 85 -32.40 -8.02 16.76
N GLU A 86 -32.50 -9.01 15.87
CA GLU A 86 -33.78 -9.43 15.27
C GLU A 86 -34.75 -9.98 16.33
N GLU A 87 -34.26 -10.66 17.36
CA GLU A 87 -35.11 -11.16 18.45
C GLU A 87 -35.56 -10.05 19.42
N THR A 88 -34.72 -9.04 19.65
CA THR A 88 -34.97 -7.99 20.67
C THR A 88 -35.80 -6.81 20.14
N HIS A 89 -35.98 -6.69 18.82
CA HIS A 89 -36.68 -5.59 18.13
C HIS A 89 -36.12 -4.18 18.43
N ASP A 90 -34.99 -4.07 19.15
CA ASP A 90 -34.33 -2.79 19.46
C ASP A 90 -33.29 -2.42 18.40
N HIS A 91 -33.76 -2.25 17.17
CA HIS A 91 -32.94 -1.89 16.02
C HIS A 91 -32.34 -0.49 16.15
N ARG A 92 -32.94 0.39 16.97
CA ARG A 92 -32.44 1.77 17.17
C ARG A 92 -31.13 1.77 17.94
N SER A 93 -31.05 1.00 19.02
CA SER A 93 -29.81 0.86 19.79
C SER A 93 -28.72 0.14 18.99
N ALA A 94 -29.10 -0.85 18.17
CA ALA A 94 -28.18 -1.56 17.27
C ALA A 94 -27.56 -0.61 16.24
N LEU A 95 -28.39 0.20 15.57
CA LEU A 95 -27.92 1.19 14.58
C LEU A 95 -26.99 2.23 15.22
N ALA A 96 -27.33 2.72 16.41
CA ALA A 96 -26.49 3.67 17.14
C ALA A 96 -25.12 3.05 17.51
N ALA A 97 -25.09 1.80 17.95
CA ALA A 97 -23.85 1.09 18.27
C ALA A 97 -22.93 0.92 17.04
N ILE A 98 -23.52 0.61 15.88
CA ILE A 98 -22.79 0.51 14.60
C ILE A 98 -22.24 1.88 14.17
N GLN A 99 -23.05 2.95 14.24
CA GLN A 99 -22.59 4.29 13.83
C GLN A 99 -21.51 4.88 14.75
N LEU A 100 -21.55 4.57 16.04
CA LEU A 100 -20.56 5.03 17.02
C LEU A 100 -19.27 4.21 17.04
N ASN A 101 -19.27 3.05 16.38
CA ASN A 101 -18.13 2.16 16.28
C ASN A 101 -16.88 2.91 15.82
N ALA A 102 -15.83 2.87 16.65
CA ALA A 102 -14.60 3.62 16.41
C ALA A 102 -13.88 3.16 15.13
N GLU A 103 -13.96 1.87 14.82
CA GLU A 103 -13.32 1.29 13.65
C GLU A 103 -14.03 1.67 12.35
N TRP A 104 -15.36 1.79 12.37
CA TRP A 104 -16.13 2.35 11.25
C TRP A 104 -15.77 3.81 10.98
N ARG A 105 -15.60 4.61 12.04
CA ARG A 105 -15.16 6.01 11.92
C ARG A 105 -13.75 6.13 11.36
N GLU A 106 -12.83 5.29 11.82
CA GLU A 106 -11.46 5.26 11.32
C GLU A 106 -11.40 4.83 9.85
N LEU A 107 -12.14 3.78 9.48
CA LEU A 107 -12.22 3.29 8.10
C LEU A 107 -12.70 4.39 7.14
N ARG A 108 -13.75 5.13 7.51
CA ARG A 108 -14.22 6.28 6.72
C ARG A 108 -13.13 7.33 6.52
N GLY A 109 -12.35 7.63 7.56
CA GLY A 109 -11.20 8.53 7.46
C GLY A 109 -10.13 8.02 6.49
N VAL A 110 -9.76 6.74 6.61
CA VAL A 110 -8.77 6.10 5.73
C VAL A 110 -9.21 6.12 4.26
N ILE A 111 -10.48 5.83 3.97
CA ILE A 111 -11.03 5.88 2.60
C ILE A 111 -10.91 7.30 2.03
N VAL A 112 -11.28 8.33 2.78
CA VAL A 112 -11.19 9.73 2.32
C VAL A 112 -9.75 10.13 2.05
N THR A 113 -8.80 9.74 2.91
CA THR A 113 -7.37 9.98 2.71
C THR A 113 -6.83 9.21 1.50
N ALA A 114 -7.25 7.96 1.28
CA ALA A 114 -6.83 7.17 0.13
C ALA A 114 -7.28 7.79 -1.21
N LEU A 115 -8.35 8.58 -1.20
CA LEU A 115 -8.88 9.27 -2.37
C LEU A 115 -8.26 10.65 -2.61
N GLU A 116 -7.32 11.13 -1.78
CA GLU A 116 -6.63 12.42 -1.98
C GLU A 116 -6.02 12.60 -3.39
N PRO A 117 -5.41 11.57 -4.02
CA PRO A 117 -4.93 11.69 -5.40
C PRO A 117 -6.03 11.86 -6.47
N HIS A 118 -7.30 11.65 -6.10
CA HIS A 118 -8.47 11.68 -6.98
C HIS A 118 -9.56 12.62 -6.43
N PRO A 119 -9.41 13.95 -6.56
CA PRO A 119 -10.25 14.93 -5.86
C PRO A 119 -11.75 14.79 -6.17
N ALA A 120 -12.11 14.56 -7.43
CA ALA A 120 -13.50 14.39 -7.84
C ALA A 120 -14.17 13.14 -7.22
N ALA A 121 -13.41 12.06 -7.03
CA ALA A 121 -13.89 10.85 -6.37
C ALA A 121 -14.04 11.09 -4.86
N ARG A 122 -13.04 11.73 -4.24
CA ARG A 122 -13.07 12.12 -2.82
C ARG A 122 -14.30 12.98 -2.49
N ASP A 123 -14.57 14.01 -3.29
CA ASP A 123 -15.70 14.93 -3.07
C ASP A 123 -17.06 14.23 -3.28
N SER A 124 -17.12 13.24 -4.17
CA SER A 124 -18.33 12.44 -4.36
C SER A 124 -18.60 11.52 -3.17
N VAL A 125 -17.56 10.89 -2.62
CA VAL A 125 -17.65 10.05 -1.42
C VAL A 125 -17.99 10.86 -0.18
N LEU A 126 -17.38 12.04 0.03
CA LEU A 126 -17.69 12.92 1.15
C LEU A 126 -19.16 13.34 1.16
N ARG A 127 -19.70 13.76 0.00
CA ARG A 127 -21.13 14.09 -0.13
C ARG A 127 -22.04 12.90 0.18
N ALA A 128 -21.69 11.70 -0.28
CA ALA A 128 -22.47 10.50 0.02
C ALA A 128 -22.45 10.16 1.53
N LEU A 129 -21.32 10.39 2.20
CA LEU A 129 -21.16 10.17 3.63
C LEU A 129 -21.88 11.21 4.50
N GLU A 130 -22.08 12.44 4.01
CA GLU A 130 -22.83 13.51 4.67
C GLU A 130 -24.35 13.36 4.47
N GLY A 131 -24.79 12.76 3.37
CA GLY A 131 -26.21 12.55 3.06
C GLY A 131 -26.86 11.32 3.70
N GLY A 132 -26.10 10.49 4.42
CA GLY A 132 -26.56 9.24 5.04
C GLY A 132 -26.93 9.31 6.52
N THR A 133 -26.95 10.51 7.12
CA THR A 133 -27.40 10.77 8.50
C THR A 133 -28.88 11.13 8.57
#